data_AF-A0AAN6P7J2-F1
#
_entry.id   AF-A0AAN6P7J2-F1
#
_cell.length_a   1.000
_cell.length_b   1.000
_cell.length_c   1.000
_cell.angle_alpha   90.00
_cell.angle_beta   90.00
_cell.angle_gamma   90.00
#
_symmetry.space_group_name_H-M   'P 1'
#
loop_
_entity.id
_entity.type
_entity.pdbx_description
1 polymer ?
#
loop_
_entity_poly.entity_id
_entity_poly.type
_entity_poly.pdbx_seq_one_letter_code
_entity_poly.pdbx_strand_id
1 'polypeptide(L)'
;MEVRPPGVSAREWRKMIRPEECPACGKGHTYQNELDKHIAAQHPHVAAQHGVSTNRHLCMWCLKSFARRDHLTRHLRTKHGRAKKKRNRG
;
A
#
# COMPACT_ATOMS: atom_id res chain seq x y z
N MET A 1 -0.15 27.08 -4.17
CA MET A 1 -0.50 25.96 -5.07
C MET A 1 0.75 25.62 -5.86
N GLU A 2 1.36 24.46 -5.64
CA GLU A 2 2.60 24.07 -6.32
C GLU A 2 2.28 23.64 -7.75
N VAL A 3 2.70 24.46 -8.72
CA VAL A 3 2.40 24.24 -10.14
C VAL A 3 3.41 23.27 -10.72
N ARG A 4 2.94 22.25 -11.44
CA ARG A 4 3.82 21.28 -12.10
C ARG A 4 4.69 21.99 -13.17
N PRO A 5 6.02 21.92 -13.08
CA PRO A 5 6.91 22.57 -14.03
C PRO A 5 6.82 21.94 -15.44
N PRO A 6 7.02 22.74 -16.50
CA PRO A 6 7.00 22.24 -17.87
C PRO A 6 8.14 21.24 -18.10
N GLY A 7 7.88 20.18 -18.86
CA GLY A 7 8.85 19.10 -19.13
C GLY A 7 8.93 18.01 -18.06
N VAL A 8 8.31 18.19 -16.88
CA VAL A 8 8.26 17.15 -15.85
C VAL A 8 6.98 16.32 -15.98
N SER A 9 7.14 15.00 -16.11
CA SER A 9 5.99 14.11 -16.18
C SER A 9 5.17 14.14 -14.89
N ALA A 10 3.86 13.88 -14.97
CA ALA A 10 3.00 13.81 -13.80
C ALA A 10 3.49 12.81 -12.73
N ARG A 11 4.20 11.75 -13.16
CA ARG A 11 4.78 10.74 -12.28
C ARG A 11 6.03 11.24 -11.55
N GLU A 12 6.93 11.93 -12.26
CA GLU A 12 8.12 12.53 -11.64
C GLU A 12 7.75 13.66 -10.71
N TRP A 13 6.77 14.49 -11.09
CA TRP A 13 6.28 15.55 -10.22
C TRP A 13 5.72 15.02 -8.90
N ARG A 14 4.89 13.97 -8.94
CA ARG A 14 4.41 13.28 -7.73
C ARG A 14 5.53 12.71 -6.86
N LYS A 15 6.65 12.30 -7.46
CA LYS A 15 7.83 11.82 -6.70
C LYS A 15 8.53 12.93 -5.94
N MET A 16 8.48 14.16 -6.46
CA MET A 16 9.13 15.33 -5.89
C MET A 16 8.28 15.96 -4.78
N ILE A 17 7.01 16.23 -5.04
CA ILE A 17 6.13 16.88 -4.04
C ILE A 17 5.68 15.92 -2.93
N ARG A 18 5.64 14.60 -3.20
CA ARG A 18 5.19 13.55 -2.27
C ARG A 18 3.93 13.98 -1.50
N PRO A 19 2.81 14.18 -2.21
CA PRO A 19 1.68 14.93 -1.68
C PRO A 19 0.98 14.22 -0.50
N GLU A 20 1.31 12.95 -0.29
CA GLU A 20 0.63 12.08 0.66
C GLU A 20 1.51 11.97 1.92
N GLU A 21 1.39 12.93 2.82
CA GLU A 21 2.19 13.00 4.04
C GLU A 21 1.56 12.26 5.21
N CYS A 22 2.37 11.54 5.97
CA CYS A 22 1.89 10.82 7.14
C CYS A 22 1.58 11.79 8.30
N PRO A 23 0.34 11.86 8.79
CA PRO A 23 -0.02 12.77 9.88
C PRO A 23 0.60 12.38 11.23
N ALA A 24 1.11 11.15 11.37
CA ALA A 24 1.72 10.67 12.62
C ALA A 24 3.24 10.88 12.69
N CYS A 25 3.94 10.99 11.55
CA CYS A 25 5.41 11.14 11.53
C CYS A 25 5.94 12.14 10.48
N GLY A 26 5.06 12.79 9.71
CA GLY A 26 5.42 13.75 8.67
C GLY A 26 6.09 13.16 7.43
N LYS A 27 6.09 11.83 7.26
CA LYS A 27 6.75 11.20 6.12
C LYS A 27 5.93 11.33 4.84
N GLY A 28 6.49 12.00 3.83
CA GLY A 28 5.88 12.14 2.51
C GLY A 28 5.96 10.86 1.65
N HIS A 29 4.84 10.52 1.02
CA HIS A 29 4.68 9.43 0.08
C HIS A 29 4.14 9.94 -1.27
N THR A 30 4.44 9.20 -2.33
CA THR A 30 4.05 9.60 -3.70
C THR A 30 2.59 9.26 -4.03
N TYR A 31 2.00 8.32 -3.29
CA TYR A 31 0.65 7.82 -3.52
C TYR A 31 0.00 7.41 -2.19
N GLN A 32 -1.33 7.62 -2.09
CA GLN A 32 -2.12 7.29 -0.91
C GLN A 32 -1.95 5.83 -0.49
N ASN A 33 -1.89 4.92 -1.47
CA ASN A 33 -1.74 3.48 -1.19
C ASN A 33 -0.39 3.12 -0.56
N GLU A 34 0.64 3.96 -0.71
CA GLU A 34 1.94 3.78 -0.05
C GLU A 34 1.89 4.38 1.36
N LEU A 35 1.21 5.51 1.54
CA LEU A 35 0.94 6.09 2.85
C LEU A 35 0.10 5.16 3.73
N ASP A 36 -0.98 4.58 3.20
CA ASP A 36 -1.84 3.64 3.92
C ASP A 36 -1.04 2.42 4.41
N LYS A 37 -0.18 1.85 3.55
CA LYS A 37 0.70 0.74 3.95
C LYS A 37 1.68 1.16 5.03
N HIS A 38 2.22 2.38 4.94
CA HIS A 38 3.12 2.94 5.93
C HIS A 38 2.41 3.09 7.28
N ILE A 39 1.23 3.72 7.32
CA ILE A 39 0.43 3.88 8.53
C ILE A 39 0.06 2.50 9.11
N ALA A 40 -0.44 1.58 8.29
CA ALA A 40 -0.81 0.24 8.75
C ALA A 40 0.36 -0.53 9.38
N ALA A 41 1.58 -0.34 8.90
CA ALA A 41 2.76 -1.08 9.34
C ALA A 41 3.55 -0.38 10.46
N GLN A 42 3.59 0.95 10.50
CA GLN A 42 4.41 1.72 11.43
C GLN A 42 3.59 2.43 12.50
N HIS A 43 2.35 2.80 12.18
CA HIS A 43 1.43 3.50 13.08
C HIS A 43 0.08 2.77 13.19
N PRO A 44 0.06 1.50 13.66
CA PRO A 44 -1.16 0.71 13.72
C PRO A 44 -2.24 1.30 14.65
N HIS A 45 -1.85 2.14 15.62
CA HIS A 45 -2.76 2.81 16.55
C HIS A 45 -3.57 3.92 15.88
N VAL A 46 -2.99 4.68 14.95
CA VAL A 46 -3.71 5.73 14.18
C VAL A 46 -4.34 5.18 12.90
N ALA A 47 -3.97 3.97 12.47
CA ALA A 47 -4.48 3.39 11.23
C ALA A 47 -6.02 3.36 11.18
N ALA A 48 -6.68 2.99 12.28
CA ALA A 48 -8.13 3.00 12.37
C ALA A 48 -8.72 4.42 12.25
N GLN A 49 -8.04 5.44 12.77
CA GLN A 49 -8.46 6.85 12.73
C GLN A 49 -8.35 7.44 11.32
N HIS A 50 -7.38 6.97 10.52
CA HIS A 50 -7.20 7.38 9.12
C HIS A 50 -7.92 6.47 8.12
N GLY A 51 -8.85 5.62 8.57
CA GLY A 51 -9.60 4.72 7.69
C GLY A 51 -8.73 3.64 7.02
N VAL A 52 -7.51 3.42 7.54
CA VAL A 52 -6.55 2.45 7.00
C VAL A 52 -6.83 1.09 7.61
N SER A 53 -7.23 0.14 6.76
CA SER A 53 -7.46 -1.23 7.19
C SER A 53 -6.14 -1.94 7.49
N THR A 54 -5.92 -2.29 8.76
CA THR A 54 -4.84 -3.18 9.21
C THR A 54 -5.21 -4.65 9.08
N ASN A 55 -6.32 -4.96 8.39
CA ASN A 55 -6.83 -6.30 8.27
C ASN A 55 -5.78 -7.23 7.71
N ARG A 56 -5.42 -8.21 8.54
CA ARG A 56 -4.46 -9.23 8.17
C ARG A 56 -5.06 -10.08 7.06
N HIS A 57 -4.28 -10.30 6.01
CA HIS A 57 -4.64 -11.21 4.94
C HIS A 57 -4.33 -12.65 5.38
N LEU A 58 -5.37 -13.43 5.68
CA LEU A 58 -5.22 -14.82 6.09
C LEU A 58 -5.12 -15.76 4.88
N CYS A 59 -4.26 -16.77 5.00
CA CYS A 59 -4.29 -17.94 4.14
C CYS A 59 -5.36 -18.91 4.64
N MET A 60 -6.35 -19.28 3.83
CA MET A 60 -7.41 -20.19 4.29
C MET A 60 -6.96 -21.66 4.43
N TRP A 61 -5.80 -22.03 3.88
CA TRP A 61 -5.29 -23.40 3.92
C TRP A 61 -4.41 -23.70 5.13
N CYS A 62 -3.60 -22.72 5.56
CA CYS A 62 -2.73 -22.88 6.72
C CYS A 62 -3.02 -21.86 7.83
N LEU A 63 -4.07 -21.04 7.68
CA LEU A 63 -4.51 -19.98 8.61
C LEU A 63 -3.43 -18.95 8.97
N LYS A 64 -2.30 -18.94 8.25
CA LYS A 64 -1.23 -17.98 8.48
C LYS A 64 -1.69 -16.58 8.08
N SER A 65 -1.51 -15.63 8.99
CA SER A 65 -1.86 -14.23 8.78
C SER A 65 -0.68 -13.43 8.21
N PHE A 66 -0.97 -12.52 7.28
CA PHE A 66 0.02 -11.64 6.66
C PHE A 66 -0.46 -10.19 6.72
N ALA A 67 0.43 -9.26 7.05
CA ALA A 67 0.09 -7.83 7.08
C ALA A 67 -0.20 -7.25 5.69
N ARG A 68 0.20 -7.92 4.60
CA ARG A 68 0.08 -7.40 3.23
C ARG A 68 -0.42 -8.45 2.22
N ARG A 69 -1.21 -8.00 1.25
CA ARG A 69 -1.81 -8.86 0.22
C ARG A 69 -0.80 -9.49 -0.73
N ASP A 70 0.25 -8.76 -1.10
CA ASP A 70 1.31 -9.27 -1.97
C ASP A 70 2.10 -10.39 -1.29
N HIS A 71 2.33 -10.28 0.03
CA HIS A 71 2.96 -11.34 0.81
C HIS A 71 2.08 -12.58 0.88
N LEU A 72 0.77 -12.44 1.13
CA LEU A 72 -0.16 -13.55 1.03
C LEU A 72 -0.14 -14.17 -0.38
N THR A 73 -0.17 -13.36 -1.43
CA THR A 73 -0.18 -13.85 -2.82
C THR A 73 1.07 -14.64 -3.16
N ARG A 74 2.25 -14.17 -2.73
CA ARG A 74 3.52 -14.90 -2.85
C ARG A 74 3.47 -16.20 -2.06
N HIS A 75 3.00 -16.15 -0.82
CA HIS A 75 2.84 -17.34 0.03
C HIS A 75 1.92 -18.38 -0.61
N LEU A 76 0.76 -17.98 -1.14
CA LEU A 76 -0.16 -18.87 -1.84
C LEU A 76 0.48 -19.53 -3.05
N ARG A 77 1.35 -18.80 -3.78
CA ARG A 77 2.07 -19.34 -4.93
C ARG A 77 3.13 -20.35 -4.51
N THR A 78 3.95 -20.04 -3.51
CA THR A 78 5.10 -20.87 -3.14
C THR A 78 4.77 -22.02 -2.21
N LYS A 79 3.76 -21.88 -1.35
CA LYS A 79 3.36 -22.90 -0.37
C LYS A 79 2.12 -23.68 -0.78
N HIS A 80 1.27 -23.12 -1.62
CA HIS A 80 0.00 -23.73 -2.03
C HIS A 80 -0.18 -23.79 -3.55
N GLY A 81 0.85 -23.46 -4.34
CA GLY A 81 0.83 -23.58 -5.81
C GLY A 81 -0.18 -22.69 -6.55
N ARG A 82 -0.81 -21.70 -5.89
CA ARG A 82 -1.89 -20.89 -6.50
C ARG A 82 -1.40 -19.53 -6.98
N ALA A 83 -1.36 -19.35 -8.30
CA ALA A 83 -1.31 -18.04 -8.94
C ALA A 83 -2.74 -17.48 -9.04
N LYS A 84 -3.03 -16.35 -8.37
CA LYS A 84 -4.25 -15.59 -8.67
C LYS A 84 -4.19 -15.19 -10.16
N LYS A 85 -5.13 -15.65 -10.99
CA LYS A 85 -5.35 -15.12 -12.34
C LYS A 85 -5.54 -13.61 -12.24
N LYS A 86 -4.81 -12.83 -13.05
CA LYS A 86 -5.01 -11.39 -13.14
C LYS A 86 -6.45 -11.17 -13.59
N ARG A 87 -7.24 -10.44 -12.80
CA ARG A 87 -8.57 -10.00 -13.23
C ARG A 87 -8.35 -8.90 -14.26
N ASN A 88 -8.49 -9.25 -15.54
CA ASN A 88 -8.54 -8.28 -16.62
C ASN A 88 -9.77 -7.39 -16.38
N ARG A 89 -9.54 -6.10 -16.14
CA ARG A 89 -10.61 -5.09 -16.20
C ARG A 89 -10.57 -4.62 -17.66
N GLY A 90 -11.54 -5.10 -18.44
CA GLY A 90 -11.84 -4.56 -19.76
C GLY A 90 -12.34 -3.13 -19.66
#